data_AF-A0A948VZP8-F1
#
_entry.id   AF-A0A948VZP8-F1
#
_cell.length_a   1.000
_cell.length_b   1.000
_cell.length_c   1.000
_cell.angle_alpha   90.00
_cell.angle_beta   90.00
_cell.angle_gamma   90.00
#
_symmetry.space_group_name_H-M   'P 1'
#
loop_
_entity.id
_entity.type
_entity.pdbx_description
1 polymer ?
#
loop_
_entity_poly.entity_id
_entity_poly.type
_entity_poly.pdbx_seq_one_letter_code
_entity_poly.pdbx_strand_id
1 'polypeptide(L)'
;MAVEVEMTKTRIPARQFIREVRGGEPYEYFPLGKYVVAAPGVCGGRPTFKYTRLEVSFILSLIASGETIEQVVQSYSLSQLTPEAVREAIQLAGLALVHSTETLQPIVA
;
A
#
# COMPACT_ATOMS: atom_id res chain seq x y z
N MET A 1 22.30 -34.62 -9.58
CA MET A 1 20.93 -34.63 -9.02
C MET A 1 20.73 -33.30 -8.34
N ALA A 2 20.05 -32.36 -9.00
CA ALA A 2 19.76 -31.06 -8.43
C ALA A 2 18.58 -31.21 -7.47
N VAL A 3 18.76 -30.78 -6.22
CA VAL A 3 17.68 -30.71 -5.24
C VAL A 3 16.92 -29.41 -5.49
N GLU A 4 15.64 -29.57 -5.75
CA GLU A 4 14.67 -28.54 -6.07
C GLU A 4 14.54 -27.56 -4.89
N VAL A 5 14.71 -26.26 -5.16
CA VAL A 5 14.52 -25.21 -4.17
C VAL A 5 13.03 -24.94 -4.06
N GLU A 6 12.44 -25.37 -2.96
CA GLU A 6 11.04 -25.11 -2.61
C GLU A 6 10.82 -23.60 -2.48
N MET A 7 10.16 -22.99 -3.46
CA MET A 7 9.72 -21.59 -3.38
C MET A 7 8.60 -21.49 -2.35
N THR A 8 8.91 -20.91 -1.19
CA THR A 8 7.98 -20.66 -0.11
C THR A 8 6.83 -19.78 -0.59
N LYS A 9 5.66 -20.39 -0.77
CA LYS A 9 4.39 -19.73 -1.08
C LYS A 9 3.98 -18.88 0.13
N THR A 10 4.40 -17.61 0.16
CA THR A 10 3.98 -16.67 1.22
C THR A 10 2.47 -16.48 1.15
N ARG A 11 1.73 -17.21 1.99
CA ARG A 11 0.31 -16.95 2.21
C ARG A 11 0.19 -15.54 2.77
N ILE A 12 -0.48 -14.65 2.05
CA ILE A 12 -0.85 -13.33 2.57
C ILE A 12 -1.73 -13.58 3.80
N PRO A 13 -1.29 -13.22 5.03
CA PRO A 13 -2.10 -13.43 6.22
C PRO A 13 -3.42 -12.67 6.07
N ALA A 14 -4.51 -13.25 6.57
CA ALA A 14 -5.84 -12.63 6.56
C ALA A 14 -5.73 -11.20 7.08
N ARG A 15 -6.00 -10.22 6.21
CA ARG A 15 -5.80 -8.79 6.50
C ARG A 15 -6.64 -8.43 7.73
N GLN A 16 -5.98 -8.17 8.86
CA GLN A 16 -6.64 -7.85 10.12
C GLN A 16 -7.42 -6.55 9.96
N PHE A 17 -8.73 -6.58 10.22
CA PHE A 17 -9.52 -5.35 10.33
C PHE A 17 -9.16 -4.66 11.64
N ILE A 18 -8.70 -3.42 11.56
CA ILE A 18 -8.32 -2.60 12.72
C ILE A 18 -9.36 -1.50 12.89
N ARG A 19 -9.79 -1.30 14.14
CA ARG A 19 -10.63 -0.19 14.57
C ARG A 19 -9.95 0.51 15.75
N GLU A 20 -9.74 1.81 15.61
CA GLU A 20 -9.19 2.67 16.65
C GLU A 20 -9.91 4.01 16.67
N VAL A 21 -9.72 4.83 17.71
CA VAL A 21 -10.30 6.18 17.81
C VAL A 21 -9.22 7.21 17.53
N ARG A 22 -9.49 8.16 16.64
CA ARG A 22 -8.61 9.29 16.34
C ARG A 22 -9.38 10.59 16.29
N GLY A 23 -8.96 11.57 17.08
CA GLY A 23 -9.63 12.88 17.13
C GLY A 23 -11.10 12.81 17.58
N GLY A 24 -11.47 11.77 18.36
CA GLY A 24 -12.85 11.52 18.77
C GLY A 24 -13.67 10.67 17.79
N GLU A 25 -13.18 10.44 16.57
CA GLU A 25 -13.88 9.69 15.54
C GLU A 25 -13.33 8.26 15.36
N PRO A 26 -14.17 7.27 15.03
CA PRO A 26 -13.71 5.94 14.65
C PRO A 26 -12.87 5.97 13.37
N TYR A 27 -11.74 5.28 13.39
CA TYR A 27 -10.89 5.03 12.23
C TYR A 27 -10.76 3.53 12.00
N GLU A 28 -11.33 3.08 10.90
CA GLU A 28 -11.47 1.67 10.53
C GLU A 28 -10.72 1.38 9.23
N TYR A 29 -9.80 0.41 9.26
CA TYR A 29 -8.93 0.13 8.12
C TYR A 29 -8.38 -1.29 8.10
N PHE A 30 -7.98 -1.71 6.91
CA PHE A 30 -7.18 -2.90 6.67
C PHE A 30 -5.73 -2.45 6.39
N PRO A 31 -4.73 -2.89 7.18
CA PRO A 31 -3.35 -2.60 6.88
C PRO A 31 -2.91 -3.33 5.60
N LEU A 32 -2.24 -2.60 4.71
CA LEU A 32 -1.57 -3.15 3.53
C LEU A 32 -0.04 -3.20 3.74
N GLY A 33 0.46 -2.32 4.60
CA GLY A 33 1.82 -2.28 5.12
C GLY A 33 1.84 -1.56 6.48
N LYS A 34 2.99 -1.04 6.88
CA LYS A 34 3.15 -0.24 8.10
C LYS A 34 2.55 1.16 7.94
N TYR A 35 2.66 1.74 6.75
CA TYR A 35 2.28 3.11 6.42
C TYR A 35 1.12 3.19 5.43
N VAL A 36 0.82 2.12 4.69
CA VAL A 36 -0.29 2.09 3.72
C VAL A 36 -1.44 1.25 4.24
N VAL A 37 -2.66 1.79 4.13
CA VAL A 37 -3.90 1.13 4.57
C VAL A 37 -5.01 1.29 3.53
N ALA A 38 -6.01 0.41 3.60
CA ALA A 38 -7.28 0.56 2.90
C ALA A 38 -8.38 0.79 3.94
N ALA A 39 -8.94 1.99 3.99
CA ALA A 39 -9.97 2.36 4.96
C ALA A 39 -11.30 2.62 4.24
N PRO A 40 -12.37 1.81 4.45
CA PRO A 40 -13.63 1.97 3.71
C PRO A 40 -14.22 3.39 3.79
N GLY A 41 -14.09 4.06 4.94
CA GLY A 41 -14.54 5.44 5.15
C GLY A 41 -13.64 6.53 4.56
N VAL A 42 -12.50 6.18 3.94
CA VAL A 42 -11.53 7.13 3.37
C VAL A 42 -11.30 6.81 1.90
N CYS A 43 -11.48 7.81 1.03
CA CYS A 43 -11.29 7.68 -0.42
C CYS A 43 -11.95 6.43 -1.04
N GLY A 44 -13.10 6.01 -0.50
CA GLY A 44 -13.85 4.82 -0.97
C GLY A 44 -13.10 3.49 -0.80
N GLY A 45 -12.23 3.37 0.21
CA GLY A 45 -11.45 2.14 0.47
C GLY A 45 -10.21 1.98 -0.39
N ARG A 46 -9.89 2.95 -1.26
CA ARG A 46 -8.65 2.94 -2.03
C ARG A 46 -7.44 3.09 -1.09
N PRO A 47 -6.26 2.54 -1.44
CA PRO A 47 -5.07 2.65 -0.61
C PRO A 47 -4.68 4.10 -0.34
N THR A 48 -4.55 4.44 0.93
CA THR A 48 -4.05 5.74 1.39
C THR A 48 -2.88 5.57 2.35
N PHE A 49 -2.09 6.63 2.53
CA PHE A 49 -1.13 6.69 3.63
C PHE A 49 -1.91 6.82 4.95
N LYS A 50 -1.55 5.98 5.92
CA LYS A 50 -2.20 5.88 7.23
C LYS A 50 -2.36 7.26 7.85
N TYR A 51 -3.57 7.55 8.34
CA TYR A 51 -3.93 8.84 8.95
C TYR A 51 -3.89 10.06 8.01
N THR A 52 -3.93 9.83 6.70
CA THR A 52 -4.06 10.89 5.70
C THR A 52 -5.21 10.58 4.74
N ARG A 53 -5.60 11.58 3.95
CA ARG A 53 -6.44 11.39 2.76
C ARG A 53 -5.62 11.41 1.46
N LEU A 54 -4.30 11.18 1.56
CA LEU A 54 -3.42 11.10 0.40
C LEU A 54 -3.51 9.70 -0.18
N GLU A 55 -4.09 9.60 -1.37
CA GLU A 55 -4.16 8.34 -2.11
C GLU A 55 -2.77 7.93 -2.60
N VAL A 56 -2.45 6.65 -2.49
CA VAL A 56 -1.16 6.11 -2.93
C VAL A 56 -0.95 6.33 -4.43
N SER A 57 -1.99 6.11 -5.25
CA SER A 57 -1.93 6.30 -6.70
C SER A 57 -1.54 7.73 -7.09
N PHE A 58 -2.09 8.72 -6.38
CA PHE A 58 -1.77 10.12 -6.61
C PHE A 58 -0.31 10.43 -6.27
N ILE A 59 0.19 9.99 -5.12
CA ILE A 59 1.61 10.18 -4.76
C ILE A 59 2.54 9.47 -5.74
N LEU A 60 2.22 8.24 -6.16
CA LEU A 60 3.00 7.53 -7.18
C LEU A 60 2.98 8.25 -8.53
N SER A 61 1.89 8.94 -8.89
CA SER A 61 1.81 9.72 -10.12
C SER A 61 2.74 10.94 -10.10
N LEU A 62 2.91 11.60 -8.96
CA LEU A 62 3.88 12.70 -8.80
C LEU A 62 5.30 12.18 -8.99
N ILE A 63 5.65 11.06 -8.35
CA ILE A 63 6.95 10.41 -8.54
C ILE A 63 7.17 10.01 -10.01
N ALA A 64 6.15 9.44 -10.67
CA ALA A 64 6.21 9.07 -12.08
C ALA A 64 6.40 10.28 -13.01
N SER A 65 5.94 11.47 -12.61
CA SER A 65 6.17 12.73 -13.33
C SER A 65 7.56 13.33 -13.13
N GLY A 66 8.40 12.70 -12.29
CA GLY A 66 9.79 13.10 -12.06
C GLY A 66 10.04 13.84 -10.74
N GLU A 67 9.03 13.99 -9.88
CA GLU A 67 9.27 14.51 -8.53
C GLU A 67 10.08 13.53 -7.67
N THR A 68 11.01 14.05 -6.87
CA THR A 68 11.71 13.22 -5.88
C THR A 68 10.83 12.96 -4.66
N ILE A 69 11.15 11.91 -3.90
CA ILE A 69 10.43 11.58 -2.66
C ILE A 69 10.46 12.76 -1.68
N GLU A 70 11.60 13.44 -1.60
CA GLU A 70 11.82 14.59 -0.72
C GLU A 70 10.94 15.77 -1.12
N GLN A 71 10.82 16.05 -2.43
CA GLN A 71 9.95 17.11 -2.95
C GLN A 71 8.49 16.83 -2.63
N VAL A 72 8.03 15.60 -2.87
CA VAL A 72 6.65 15.21 -2.57
C VAL A 72 6.36 15.33 -1.08
N VAL A 73 7.23 14.79 -0.22
CA VAL A 73 7.05 14.88 1.24
C VAL A 73 7.04 16.34 1.70
N GLN A 74 7.89 17.18 1.13
CA GLN A 74 7.91 18.62 1.45
C GLN A 74 6.60 19.32 1.04
N SER A 75 6.08 19.02 -0.15
CA SER A 75 4.80 19.53 -0.65
C SER A 75 3.61 19.14 0.24
N TYR A 76 3.72 18.00 0.94
CA TYR A 76 2.71 17.51 1.89
C TYR A 76 3.19 17.54 3.36
N SER A 77 4.07 18.49 3.72
CA SER A 77 4.68 18.60 5.05
C SER A 77 3.69 18.82 6.21
N LEU A 78 2.48 19.32 5.94
CA LEU A 78 1.40 19.42 6.93
C LEU A 78 0.67 18.09 7.19
N SER A 79 0.99 17.05 6.42
CA SER A 79 0.45 15.69 6.58
C SER A 79 1.41 14.80 7.37
N GLN A 80 1.00 13.54 7.62
CA GLN A 80 1.86 12.51 8.22
C GLN A 80 2.66 11.71 7.17
N LEU A 81 2.75 12.19 5.93
CA LEU A 81 3.52 11.53 4.88
C LEU A 81 5.02 11.61 5.20
N THR A 82 5.71 10.46 5.22
CA THR A 82 7.16 10.39 5.40
C THR A 82 7.84 9.74 4.20
N PRO A 83 9.16 9.96 4.01
CA PRO A 83 9.90 9.29 2.93
C PRO A 83 9.83 7.75 2.99
N GLU A 84 9.81 7.17 4.20
CA GLU A 84 9.66 5.73 4.42
C GLU A 84 8.30 5.23 3.95
N ALA A 85 7.25 6.01 4.21
CA ALA A 85 5.90 5.69 3.76
C ALA A 85 5.83 5.64 2.23
N VAL A 86 6.42 6.62 1.55
CA VAL A 86 6.49 6.65 0.07
C VAL A 86 7.29 5.46 -0.47
N ARG A 87 8.44 5.12 0.15
CA ARG A 87 9.22 3.94 -0.21
C ARG A 87 8.44 2.64 -0.05
N GLU A 88 7.70 2.48 1.05
CA GLU A 88 6.82 1.32 1.25
C GLU A 88 5.75 1.25 0.16
N ALA A 89 5.12 2.38 -0.18
CA ALA A 89 4.11 2.43 -1.23
C ALA A 89 4.66 1.99 -2.60
N ILE A 90 5.88 2.41 -2.95
CA ILE A 90 6.57 1.97 -4.18
C ILE A 90 6.80 0.46 -4.16
N GLN A 91 7.29 -0.10 -3.03
CA GLN A 91 7.49 -1.54 -2.88
C GLN A 91 6.18 -2.32 -3.02
N LEU A 92 5.12 -1.88 -2.33
CA LEU A 92 3.80 -2.50 -2.41
C LEU A 92 3.24 -2.45 -3.84
N ALA A 93 3.44 -1.35 -4.57
CA ALA A 93 3.00 -1.24 -5.96
C ALA A 93 3.72 -2.26 -6.87
N GLY A 94 5.04 -2.42 -6.70
CA GLY A 94 5.82 -3.43 -7.43
C GLY A 94 5.35 -4.86 -7.12
N LEU A 95 5.15 -5.17 -5.83
CA LEU A 95 4.63 -6.48 -5.41
C LEU A 95 3.21 -6.73 -5.96
N ALA A 96 2.34 -5.73 -5.92
CA ALA A 96 0.98 -5.85 -6.43
C ALA A 96 0.97 -6.09 -7.95
N LEU A 97 1.87 -5.46 -8.70
CA LEU A 97 2.00 -5.69 -10.14
C LEU A 97 2.48 -7.11 -10.46
N VAL A 98 3.46 -7.64 -9.71
CA VAL A 98 3.90 -9.03 -9.89
C VAL A 98 2.76 -9.99 -9.54
N HIS A 99 2.13 -9.80 -8.38
CA HIS A 99 1.06 -10.68 -7.90
C HIS A 99 -0.17 -10.68 -8.80
N SER A 100 -0.51 -9.55 -9.44
CA SER A 100 -1.64 -9.49 -10.36
C SER A 100 -1.47 -10.37 -11.59
N THR A 101 -0.24 -10.79 -11.92
CA THR A 101 0.02 -11.74 -13.01
C THR A 101 -0.10 -13.20 -12.56
N GLU A 102 0.13 -13.50 -11.28
CA GLU A 102 -0.03 -14.84 -10.71
C GLU A 102 -1.51 -15.25 -10.63
N THR A 103 -2.41 -14.27 -10.47
CA THR A 103 -3.86 -14.50 -10.47
C THR A 103 -4.45 -14.66 -11.87
N LEU A 104 -3.67 -14.43 -12.93
CA LEU A 104 -4.06 -14.66 -14.34
C LEU A 104 -3.82 -16.10 -14.80
N GLN A 105 -3.57 -17.06 -13.89
CA GLN A 105 -3.49 -18.47 -14.28
C GLN A 105 -4.75 -18.87 -15.06
N PRO A 106 -4.60 -19.53 -16.22
CA PRO A 106 -5.73 -19.82 -17.09
C PRO A 106 -6.77 -20.64 -16.32
N ILE A 107 -8.03 -20.26 -16.46
CA ILE A 107 -9.15 -21.17 -16.19
C ILE A 107 -8.91 -22.35 -17.14
N VAL A 108 -8.33 -23.43 -16.61
CA VAL A 108 -8.18 -24.67 -17.35
C VAL A 108 -9.60 -25.18 -17.57
N ALA A 109 -10.03 -25.21 -18.84
CA ALA A 109 -11.29 -25.78 -19.28
C ALA A 109 -11.28 -27.31 -19.16
#